data_AF-A0A151E5Y7-F1
#
_entry.id   AF-A0A151E5Y7-F1
#
_cell.length_a   1.000
_cell.length_b   1.000
_cell.length_c   1.000
_cell.angle_alpha   90.00
_cell.angle_beta   90.00
_cell.angle_gamma   90.00
#
_symmetry.space_group_name_H-M   'P 1'
#
loop_
_entity.id
_entity.type
_entity.pdbx_description
1 polymer ?
#
loop_
_entity_poly.entity_id
_entity_poly.type
_entity_poly.pdbx_seq_one_letter_code
_entity_poly.pdbx_strand_id
1 'polypeptide(L)'
;MSDVKNDWNIIKWKSVIKIAGIIAVLDSLLLLFGTLELIDIAFSVGCIGIITFLGVLMLVNFMSETKELKKGEMRKAIAASFTTVYFAVLSLLIFTDLGQSASGLSKTMIDHFTYLVGIIVVFYFGSRSVDKYVESKKDNLKGEAQVLEGKAEVLKNKIKLEEAEAQKIKIKIEAQKSQK
;
A
#
# COMPACT_ATOMS: atom_id res chain seq x y z
N MET A 1 27.96 7.60 -3.94
CA MET A 1 26.88 7.51 -2.91
C MET A 1 25.72 6.61 -3.34
N SER A 2 25.62 6.22 -4.62
CA SER A 2 24.63 5.27 -5.15
C SER A 2 24.96 3.79 -4.87
N ASP A 3 26.25 3.44 -4.75
CA ASP A 3 26.66 2.02 -4.65
C ASP A 3 26.33 1.36 -3.31
N VAL A 4 26.46 2.08 -2.19
CA VAL A 4 26.16 1.55 -0.84
C VAL A 4 24.67 1.20 -0.67
N LYS A 5 23.78 1.93 -1.36
CA LYS A 5 22.33 1.69 -1.28
C LYS A 5 21.92 0.44 -2.08
N ASN A 6 22.66 0.11 -3.14
CA ASN A 6 22.41 -1.07 -3.95
C ASN A 6 22.81 -2.36 -3.22
N ASP A 7 23.96 -2.38 -2.54
CA ASP A 7 24.41 -3.55 -1.79
C ASP A 7 23.47 -3.90 -0.63
N TRP A 8 22.93 -2.89 0.06
CA TRP A 8 21.98 -3.10 1.16
C TRP A 8 20.64 -3.71 0.68
N ASN A 9 20.17 -3.30 -0.50
CA ASN A 9 18.97 -3.86 -1.12
C ASN A 9 19.14 -5.31 -1.55
N ILE A 10 20.32 -5.67 -2.09
CA ILE A 10 20.62 -7.04 -2.51
C ILE A 10 20.67 -7.98 -1.30
N ILE A 11 21.26 -7.56 -0.19
CA ILE A 11 21.33 -8.35 1.06
C ILE A 11 19.92 -8.60 1.62
N LYS A 12 19.07 -7.56 1.66
CA LYS A 12 17.67 -7.70 2.10
C LYS A 12 16.86 -8.64 1.21
N TRP A 13 17.02 -8.53 -0.10
CA TRP A 13 16.32 -9.40 -1.06
C TRP A 13 16.69 -10.87 -0.91
N LYS A 14 17.96 -11.17 -0.63
CA LYS A 14 18.40 -12.54 -0.35
C LYS A 14 17.72 -13.12 0.90
N SER A 15 17.56 -12.33 1.97
CA SER A 15 16.84 -12.77 3.18
C SER A 15 15.34 -12.97 2.94
N VAL A 16 14.73 -12.08 2.15
CA VAL A 16 13.33 -12.19 1.73
C VAL A 16 13.07 -13.49 0.96
N ILE A 17 13.93 -13.83 0.00
CA ILE A 17 13.81 -15.07 -0.77
C ILE A 17 13.98 -16.30 0.12
N LYS A 18 14.91 -16.26 1.09
CA LYS A 18 15.08 -17.34 2.06
C LYS A 18 13.83 -17.56 2.91
N ILE A 19 13.25 -16.49 3.46
CA ILE A 19 12.03 -16.54 4.27
C ILE A 19 10.85 -17.07 3.43
N ALA A 20 10.67 -16.55 2.21
CA ALA A 20 9.63 -17.00 1.29
C ALA A 20 9.78 -18.50 0.95
N GLY A 21 11.01 -18.95 0.72
CA GLY A 21 11.31 -20.38 0.48
C GLY A 21 10.98 -21.26 1.68
N ILE A 22 11.30 -20.83 2.91
CA ILE A 22 10.97 -21.57 4.13
C ILE A 22 9.44 -21.70 4.29
N ILE A 23 8.70 -20.62 4.06
CA ILE A 23 7.23 -20.63 4.12
C ILE A 23 6.66 -21.59 3.08
N ALA A 24 7.13 -21.51 1.83
CA ALA A 24 6.66 -22.37 0.75
C ALA A 24 6.92 -23.87 1.04
N VAL A 25 8.08 -24.19 1.63
CA VAL A 25 8.41 -25.57 2.03
C VAL A 25 7.51 -26.03 3.18
N LEU A 26 7.25 -25.18 4.18
CA LEU A 26 6.33 -25.47 5.28
C LEU A 26 4.90 -25.72 4.78
N ASP A 27 4.38 -24.87 3.91
CA ASP A 27 3.05 -25.01 3.32
C ASP A 27 2.95 -26.30 2.48
N SER A 28 3.99 -26.61 1.70
CA SER A 28 4.04 -27.86 0.91
C SER A 28 4.08 -29.11 1.79
N LEU A 29 4.81 -29.09 2.90
CA LEU A 29 4.85 -30.20 3.86
C LEU A 29 3.49 -30.40 4.55
N LEU A 30 2.81 -29.32 4.94
CA LEU A 30 1.46 -29.41 5.52
C LEU A 30 0.45 -29.98 4.53
N LEU A 31 0.52 -29.57 3.27
CA LEU A 31 -0.32 -30.16 2.22
C LEU A 31 -0.02 -31.65 2.04
N LEU A 32 1.25 -32.04 2.00
CA LEU A 32 1.64 -33.44 1.89
C LEU A 32 1.12 -34.29 3.08
N PHE A 33 1.21 -33.78 4.30
CA PHE A 33 0.67 -34.50 5.46
C PHE A 33 -0.87 -34.59 5.45
N GLY A 34 -1.55 -33.57 4.91
CA GLY A 34 -2.99 -33.61 4.71
C GLY A 34 -3.43 -34.61 3.64
N THR A 35 -2.67 -34.78 2.55
CA THR A 35 -2.97 -35.76 1.49
C THR A 35 -2.63 -37.20 1.88
N LEU A 36 -1.70 -37.40 2.81
CA LEU A 36 -1.37 -38.72 3.37
C LEU A 36 -2.36 -39.19 4.47
N GLU A 37 -3.49 -38.51 4.63
CA GLU A 37 -4.55 -38.80 5.63
C GLU A 37 -4.06 -38.83 7.09
N LEU A 38 -2.88 -38.27 7.39
CA LEU A 38 -2.39 -38.17 8.77
C LEU A 38 -3.18 -37.13 9.59
N ILE A 39 -3.74 -36.14 8.91
CA ILE A 39 -4.48 -35.00 9.47
C ILE A 39 -5.63 -34.65 8.52
N ASP A 40 -6.78 -34.23 9.06
CA ASP A 40 -7.89 -33.71 8.25
C ASP A 40 -7.41 -32.56 7.34
N ILE A 41 -7.74 -32.66 6.05
CA ILE A 41 -7.40 -31.67 5.01
C ILE A 41 -7.91 -30.28 5.42
N ALA A 42 -9.09 -30.20 6.05
CA ALA A 42 -9.64 -28.93 6.50
C ALA A 42 -8.73 -28.24 7.54
N PHE A 43 -8.14 -29.02 8.45
CA PHE A 43 -7.23 -28.52 9.47
C PHE A 43 -5.90 -28.07 8.85
N SER A 44 -5.36 -28.84 7.91
CA SER A 44 -4.12 -28.49 7.18
C SER A 44 -4.28 -27.16 6.42
N VAL A 45 -5.38 -27.00 5.68
CA VAL A 45 -5.68 -25.75 4.94
C VAL A 45 -5.81 -24.56 5.90
N GLY A 46 -6.42 -24.74 7.07
CA GLY A 46 -6.49 -23.70 8.11
C GLY A 46 -5.11 -23.28 8.62
N CYS A 47 -4.23 -24.23 8.89
CA CYS A 47 -2.86 -23.96 9.33
C CYS A 47 -2.03 -23.23 8.25
N ILE A 48 -2.15 -23.65 6.99
CA ILE A 48 -1.54 -22.98 5.84
C ILE A 48 -1.99 -21.52 5.79
N GLY A 49 -3.29 -21.26 5.93
CA GLY A 49 -3.82 -19.90 5.98
C GLY A 49 -3.12 -19.00 7.01
N ILE A 50 -2.93 -19.51 8.23
CA ILE A 50 -2.26 -18.77 9.32
C ILE A 50 -0.77 -18.59 9.04
N ILE A 51 -0.07 -19.65 8.62
CA ILE A 51 1.37 -19.61 8.34
C ILE A 51 1.68 -18.70 7.18
N THR A 52 0.94 -18.81 6.07
CA THR A 52 1.08 -17.91 4.92
C THR A 52 0.75 -16.46 5.33
N PHE A 53 -0.28 -16.23 6.16
CA PHE A 53 -0.59 -14.88 6.63
C PHE A 53 0.54 -14.26 7.45
N LEU A 54 1.01 -14.95 8.49
CA LEU A 54 2.10 -14.48 9.34
C LEU A 54 3.41 -14.34 8.56
N GLY A 55 3.68 -15.28 7.66
CA GLY A 55 4.85 -15.28 6.79
C GLY A 55 4.85 -14.08 5.84
N VAL A 56 3.74 -13.83 5.15
CA VAL A 56 3.57 -12.68 4.26
C VAL A 56 3.60 -11.36 5.05
N LEU A 57 3.01 -11.31 6.24
CA LEU A 57 3.07 -10.14 7.11
C LEU A 57 4.52 -9.82 7.52
N MET A 58 5.28 -10.83 7.92
CA MET A 58 6.70 -10.68 8.25
C MET A 58 7.51 -10.21 7.04
N LEU A 59 7.21 -10.74 5.85
CA LEU A 59 7.80 -10.33 4.56
C LEU A 59 7.54 -8.86 4.24
N VAL A 60 6.28 -8.43 4.32
CA VAL A 60 5.87 -7.06 4.04
C VAL A 60 6.47 -6.09 5.07
N ASN A 61 6.49 -6.48 6.34
CA ASN A 61 7.12 -5.70 7.40
C ASN A 61 8.63 -5.57 7.21
N PHE A 62 9.32 -6.66 6.86
CA PHE A 62 10.77 -6.65 6.62
C PHE A 62 11.16 -5.80 5.39
N MET A 63 10.31 -5.80 4.36
CA MET A 63 10.48 -4.94 3.19
C MET A 63 10.12 -3.49 3.46
N SER A 64 9.27 -3.22 4.46
CA SER A 64 9.03 -1.84 4.87
C SER A 64 10.25 -1.33 5.63
N GLU A 65 10.83 -0.23 5.16
CA GLU A 65 11.97 0.41 5.84
C GLU A 65 11.56 1.09 7.17
N THR A 66 10.28 0.96 7.57
CA THR A 66 9.76 1.51 8.83
C THR A 66 9.54 0.41 9.86
N LYS A 67 10.00 0.65 11.10
CA LYS A 67 9.78 -0.27 12.25
C LYS A 67 8.32 -0.45 12.64
N GLU A 68 7.45 0.49 12.25
CA GLU A 68 6.04 0.48 12.60
C GLU A 68 5.19 -0.05 11.45
N LEU A 69 4.34 -1.02 11.75
CA LEU A 69 3.36 -1.59 10.81
C LEU A 69 2.35 -0.52 10.40
N LYS A 70 2.50 0.02 9.19
CA LYS A 70 1.55 1.00 8.66
C LYS A 70 0.27 0.32 8.21
N LYS A 71 -0.86 1.04 8.29
CA LYS A 71 -2.17 0.56 7.81
C LYS A 71 -2.13 0.03 6.37
N GLY A 72 -1.30 0.63 5.51
CA GLY A 72 -1.10 0.18 4.12
C GLY A 72 -0.41 -1.19 4.00
N GLU A 73 0.56 -1.47 4.87
CA GLU A 73 1.30 -2.74 4.90
C GLU A 73 0.42 -3.88 5.36
N MET A 74 -0.38 -3.66 6.41
CA MET A 74 -1.36 -4.66 6.86
C MET A 74 -2.36 -5.02 5.76
N ARG A 75 -2.92 -4.02 5.05
CA ARG A 75 -3.83 -4.28 3.91
C ARG A 75 -3.15 -5.08 2.80
N LYS A 76 -1.88 -4.78 2.49
CA LYS A 76 -1.10 -5.51 1.49
C LYS A 76 -0.84 -6.96 1.93
N ALA A 77 -0.48 -7.17 3.19
CA ALA A 77 -0.22 -8.49 3.73
C ALA A 77 -1.47 -9.38 3.70
N ILE A 78 -2.62 -8.84 4.14
CA ILE A 78 -3.91 -9.53 4.09
C ILE A 78 -4.26 -9.91 2.65
N ALA A 79 -4.23 -8.95 1.72
CA ALA A 79 -4.60 -9.23 0.34
C ALA A 79 -3.67 -10.27 -0.31
N ALA A 80 -2.36 -10.15 -0.09
CA ALA A 80 -1.38 -11.06 -0.64
C ALA A 80 -1.49 -12.48 -0.06
N SER A 81 -1.63 -12.62 1.26
CA SER A 81 -1.74 -13.95 1.88
C SER A 81 -3.01 -14.69 1.46
N PHE A 82 -4.16 -14.01 1.48
CA PHE A 82 -5.43 -14.62 1.07
C PHE A 82 -5.41 -15.02 -0.41
N THR A 83 -4.81 -14.20 -1.27
CA THR A 83 -4.65 -14.54 -2.70
C THR A 83 -3.72 -15.74 -2.89
N THR A 84 -2.60 -15.81 -2.17
CA THR A 84 -1.66 -16.95 -2.25
C THR A 84 -2.31 -18.24 -1.76
N VAL A 85 -2.98 -18.20 -0.61
CA VAL A 85 -3.70 -19.37 -0.06
C VAL A 85 -4.80 -19.81 -1.01
N TYR A 86 -5.52 -18.86 -1.62
CA TYR A 86 -6.52 -19.18 -2.64
C TYR A 86 -5.93 -19.93 -3.83
N PHE A 87 -4.82 -19.46 -4.39
CA PHE A 87 -4.15 -20.18 -5.48
C PHE A 87 -3.61 -21.55 -5.05
N ALA A 88 -3.12 -21.69 -3.82
CA ALA A 88 -2.67 -22.98 -3.29
C ALA A 88 -3.84 -23.97 -3.18
N VAL A 89 -4.96 -23.56 -2.59
CA VAL A 89 -6.18 -24.38 -2.47
C VAL A 89 -6.78 -24.69 -3.84
N LEU A 90 -6.84 -23.71 -4.73
CA LEU A 90 -7.34 -23.88 -6.10
C LEU A 90 -6.48 -24.87 -6.89
N SER A 91 -5.15 -24.78 -6.76
CA SER A 91 -4.22 -25.73 -7.37
C SER A 91 -4.46 -27.13 -6.82
N LEU A 92 -4.57 -27.27 -5.49
CA LEU A 92 -4.90 -28.55 -4.87
C LEU A 92 -6.21 -29.11 -5.45
N LEU A 93 -7.26 -28.29 -5.57
CA LEU A 93 -8.57 -28.71 -6.09
C LEU A 93 -8.52 -29.18 -7.54
N ILE A 94 -7.70 -28.55 -8.38
CA ILE A 94 -7.55 -28.90 -9.80
C ILE A 94 -6.73 -30.19 -9.97
N PHE A 95 -5.69 -30.37 -9.15
CA PHE A 95 -4.74 -31.47 -9.28
C PHE A 95 -5.07 -32.70 -8.43
N THR A 96 -6.00 -32.59 -7.49
CA THR A 96 -6.51 -33.73 -6.71
C THR A 96 -7.95 -34.02 -7.08
N ASP A 97 -8.35 -35.29 -7.04
CA ASP A 97 -9.73 -35.71 -7.28
C ASP A 97 -10.72 -35.24 -6.19
N LEU A 98 -10.27 -34.39 -5.25
CA LEU A 98 -11.13 -33.64 -4.34
C LEU A 98 -12.21 -32.86 -5.08
N GLY A 99 -11.97 -32.41 -6.32
CA GLY A 99 -13.01 -31.76 -7.13
C GLY A 99 -14.16 -32.67 -7.56
N GLN A 100 -13.89 -33.97 -7.79
CA GLN A 100 -14.90 -34.96 -8.20
C GLN A 100 -15.51 -35.74 -7.03
N SER A 101 -14.72 -35.94 -5.98
CA SER A 101 -15.13 -36.68 -4.76
C SER A 101 -15.60 -35.77 -3.62
N ALA A 102 -15.58 -34.45 -3.82
CA ALA A 102 -16.09 -33.49 -2.84
C ALA A 102 -17.57 -33.72 -2.55
N SER A 103 -17.87 -34.04 -1.29
CA SER A 103 -19.22 -33.95 -0.76
C SER A 103 -19.83 -32.56 -1.02
N GLY A 104 -21.17 -32.45 -1.07
CA GLY A 104 -21.85 -31.14 -1.27
C GLY A 104 -21.43 -30.06 -0.26
N LEU A 105 -20.94 -30.47 0.91
CA LEU A 105 -20.39 -29.59 1.94
C LEU A 105 -19.06 -28.93 1.50
N SER A 106 -18.14 -29.71 0.95
CA SER A 106 -16.82 -29.24 0.51
C SER A 106 -16.96 -28.22 -0.63
N LYS A 107 -17.86 -28.49 -1.60
CA LYS A 107 -18.15 -27.58 -2.70
C LYS A 107 -18.67 -26.22 -2.21
N THR A 108 -19.60 -26.24 -1.26
CA THR A 108 -20.18 -25.02 -0.66
C THR A 108 -19.12 -24.21 0.09
N MET A 109 -18.20 -24.86 0.81
CA MET A 109 -17.09 -24.19 1.49
C MET A 109 -16.13 -23.51 0.50
N ILE A 110 -15.82 -24.15 -0.62
CA ILE A 110 -14.96 -23.59 -1.68
C ILE A 110 -15.62 -22.37 -2.34
N ASP A 111 -16.92 -22.45 -2.62
CA ASP A 111 -17.66 -21.34 -3.19
C ASP A 111 -17.67 -20.13 -2.24
N HIS A 112 -17.96 -20.33 -0.95
CA HIS A 112 -17.89 -19.26 0.05
C HIS A 112 -16.48 -18.69 0.20
N PHE A 113 -15.45 -19.53 0.18
CA PHE A 113 -14.07 -19.09 0.25
C PHE A 113 -13.67 -18.24 -0.98
N THR A 114 -14.09 -18.64 -2.17
CA THR A 114 -13.90 -17.88 -3.41
C THR A 114 -14.56 -16.50 -3.33
N TYR A 115 -15.79 -16.43 -2.83
CA TYR A 115 -16.48 -15.17 -2.58
C TYR A 115 -15.72 -14.27 -1.60
N LEU A 116 -15.24 -14.84 -0.51
CA LEU A 116 -14.50 -14.11 0.53
C LEU A 116 -13.20 -13.51 -0.04
N VAL A 117 -12.44 -14.30 -0.81
CA VAL A 117 -11.23 -13.83 -1.51
C VAL A 117 -11.58 -12.73 -2.52
N GLY A 118 -12.67 -12.90 -3.29
CA GLY A 118 -13.16 -11.89 -4.22
C GLY A 118 -13.44 -10.54 -3.53
N ILE A 119 -14.13 -10.56 -2.38
CA ILE A 119 -14.40 -9.36 -1.58
C ILE A 119 -13.09 -8.71 -1.10
N ILE A 120 -12.13 -9.50 -0.59
CA ILE A 120 -10.84 -8.98 -0.11
C ILE A 120 -10.06 -8.31 -1.24
N VAL A 121 -10.03 -8.92 -2.43
CA VAL A 121 -9.32 -8.39 -3.60
C VAL A 121 -9.97 -7.08 -4.06
N VAL A 122 -11.29 -7.04 -4.20
CA VAL A 122 -12.03 -5.82 -4.58
C VAL A 122 -11.82 -4.72 -3.55
N PHE A 123 -11.89 -5.04 -2.25
CA PHE A 123 -11.66 -4.06 -1.19
C PHE A 123 -10.23 -3.52 -1.18
N TYR A 124 -9.23 -4.37 -1.43
CA TYR A 124 -7.83 -3.97 -1.52
C TYR A 124 -7.60 -2.97 -2.66
N PHE A 125 -8.04 -3.31 -3.88
CA PHE A 125 -7.88 -2.43 -5.04
C PHE A 125 -8.78 -1.18 -4.94
N GLY A 126 -9.98 -1.33 -4.39
CA GLY A 126 -10.93 -0.23 -4.14
C GLY A 126 -10.37 0.80 -3.16
N SER A 127 -9.94 0.37 -1.97
CA SER A 127 -9.35 1.27 -0.96
C SER A 127 -8.11 1.98 -1.49
N ARG A 128 -7.27 1.30 -2.28
CA ARG A 128 -6.06 1.91 -2.86
C ARG A 128 -6.37 2.97 -3.90
N SER A 129 -7.42 2.77 -4.69
CA SER A 129 -7.86 3.74 -5.71
C SER A 129 -8.42 5.00 -5.05
N VAL A 130 -9.20 4.83 -3.97
CA VAL A 130 -9.72 5.95 -3.17
C VAL A 130 -8.60 6.73 -2.48
N ASP A 131 -7.66 6.04 -1.82
CA ASP A 131 -6.52 6.70 -1.15
C ASP A 131 -5.73 7.59 -2.12
N LYS A 132 -5.42 7.06 -3.32
CA LYS A 132 -4.72 7.82 -4.37
C LYS A 132 -5.51 9.01 -4.90
N TYR A 133 -6.83 8.86 -5.07
CA TYR A 133 -7.68 9.93 -5.56
C TYR A 133 -7.76 11.08 -4.55
N VAL A 134 -7.90 10.76 -3.25
CA VAL A 134 -7.93 11.76 -2.17
C VAL A 134 -6.59 12.49 -2.07
N GLU A 135 -5.48 11.76 -2.17
CA GLU A 135 -4.13 12.34 -2.12
C GLU A 135 -3.88 13.28 -3.32
N SER A 136 -4.21 12.85 -4.54
CA SER A 136 -4.12 13.70 -5.74
C SER A 136 -4.96 14.96 -5.63
N LYS A 137 -6.18 14.87 -5.10
CA LYS A 137 -7.04 16.05 -4.90
C LYS A 137 -6.45 17.01 -3.87
N LYS A 138 -5.87 16.50 -2.79
CA LYS A 138 -5.21 17.30 -1.75
C LYS A 138 -3.98 18.04 -2.28
N ASP A 139 -3.19 17.40 -3.12
CA ASP A 139 -1.99 18.01 -3.70
C ASP A 139 -2.33 19.10 -4.71
N ASN A 140 -3.37 18.91 -5.52
CA ASN A 140 -3.88 19.96 -6.41
C ASN A 140 -4.33 21.21 -5.63
N LEU A 141 -5.10 21.03 -4.55
CA LEU A 141 -5.55 22.14 -3.70
C LEU A 141 -4.39 22.90 -3.05
N LYS A 142 -3.34 22.18 -2.60
CA LYS A 142 -2.13 22.81 -2.07
C LYS A 142 -1.38 23.61 -3.13
N GLY A 143 -1.28 23.07 -4.35
CA GLY A 143 -0.66 23.76 -5.48
C GLY A 143 -1.40 25.06 -5.81
N GLU A 144 -2.73 25.02 -5.88
CA GLU A 144 -3.57 26.22 -6.09
C GLU A 144 -3.39 27.25 -4.98
N ALA A 145 -3.35 26.83 -3.72
CA ALA A 145 -3.14 27.73 -2.58
C ALA A 145 -1.78 28.43 -2.65
N GLN A 146 -0.70 27.71 -2.95
CA GLN A 146 0.64 28.30 -3.09
C GLN A 146 0.72 29.31 -4.25
N VAL A 147 0.05 29.03 -5.37
CA VAL A 147 -0.02 29.96 -6.51
C VAL A 147 -0.78 31.24 -6.12
N LEU A 148 -1.87 31.11 -5.37
CA LEU A 148 -2.63 32.27 -4.88
C LEU A 148 -1.83 33.10 -3.87
N GLU A 149 -1.11 32.47 -2.95
CA GLU A 149 -0.23 33.16 -2.00
C GLU A 149 0.88 33.93 -2.72
N GLY A 150 1.55 33.32 -3.70
CA GLY A 150 2.56 34.00 -4.51
C GLY A 150 2.00 35.21 -5.27
N LYS A 151 0.80 35.09 -5.86
CA LYS A 151 0.12 36.22 -6.52
C LYS A 151 -0.23 37.35 -5.55
N ALA A 152 -0.70 37.00 -4.35
CA ALA A 152 -1.02 37.99 -3.32
C ALA A 152 0.22 38.75 -2.82
N GLU A 153 1.36 38.07 -2.69
CA GLU A 153 2.63 38.70 -2.31
C GLU A 153 3.13 39.68 -3.38
N VAL A 154 3.07 39.30 -4.66
CA VAL A 154 3.41 40.20 -5.77
C VAL A 154 2.52 41.44 -5.78
N LEU A 155 1.22 41.28 -5.55
CA LEU A 155 0.27 42.40 -5.50
C LEU A 155 0.57 43.34 -4.33
N LYS A 156 0.86 42.80 -3.14
CA LYS A 156 1.28 43.59 -1.97
C LYS A 156 2.54 44.41 -2.25
N ASN A 157 3.51 43.84 -2.95
CA ASN A 157 4.75 44.54 -3.30
C ASN A 157 4.50 45.66 -4.31
N LYS A 158 3.59 45.47 -5.28
CA LYS A 158 3.20 46.53 -6.22
C LYS A 158 2.51 47.69 -5.52
N ILE A 159 1.55 47.41 -4.62
CA ILE A 159 0.84 48.45 -3.86
C ILE A 159 1.82 49.28 -3.02
N LYS A 160 2.75 48.62 -2.31
CA LYS A 160 3.80 49.33 -1.55
C LYS A 160 4.68 50.22 -2.43
N LEU A 161 4.95 49.81 -3.67
CA LEU A 161 5.73 50.60 -4.61
C LEU A 161 4.97 51.86 -5.02
N GLU A 162 3.68 51.72 -5.37
CA GLU A 162 2.81 52.84 -5.73
C GLU A 162 2.61 53.82 -4.56
N GLU A 163 2.43 53.32 -3.34
CA GLU A 163 2.33 54.16 -2.13
C GLU A 163 3.62 54.95 -1.88
N ALA A 164 4.78 54.34 -2.08
CA ALA A 164 6.07 55.01 -1.94
C ALA A 164 6.29 56.10 -3.01
N GLU A 165 5.85 55.85 -4.26
CA GLU A 165 5.90 56.85 -5.33
C GLU A 165 4.96 58.03 -5.04
N ALA A 166 3.73 57.76 -4.58
CA ALA A 166 2.77 58.80 -4.22
C ALA A 166 3.29 59.68 -3.06
N GLN A 167 3.93 59.09 -2.05
CA GLN A 167 4.56 59.83 -0.95
C GLN A 167 5.71 60.73 -1.44
N LYS A 168 6.59 60.22 -2.31
CA LYS A 168 7.67 61.02 -2.90
C LYS A 168 7.14 62.23 -3.67
N ILE A 169 6.04 62.06 -4.42
CA ILE A 169 5.40 63.16 -5.15
C ILE A 169 4.84 64.20 -4.19
N LYS A 170 4.14 63.80 -3.12
CA LYS A 170 3.61 64.73 -2.10
C LYS A 170 4.71 65.58 -1.46
N ILE A 171 5.81 64.95 -1.04
CA ILE A 171 6.95 65.65 -0.44
C ILE A 171 7.54 66.69 -1.41
N LYS A 172 7.65 66.35 -2.70
CA LYS A 172 8.17 67.26 -3.73
C LYS A 172 7.27 68.48 -3.94
N ILE A 173 5.95 68.30 -3.88
CA ILE A 173 4.97 69.39 -4.00
C ILE A 173 5.02 70.33 -2.79
N GLU A 174 5.13 69.80 -1.57
CA GLU A 174 5.25 70.61 -0.35
C GLU A 174 6.54 71.44 -0.35
N ALA A 175 7.67 70.85 -0.74
CA ALA A 175 8.95 71.56 -0.85
C ALA A 175 8.90 72.75 -1.84
N GLN A 176 8.16 72.62 -2.95
CA GLN A 176 7.98 73.71 -3.91
C GLN A 176 7.07 74.82 -3.40
N LYS A 177 6.10 74.52 -2.53
CA LYS A 177 5.22 75.54 -1.93
C LYS A 177 5.93 76.41 -0.89
N SER A 178 6.95 75.90 -0.19
CA SER A 178 7.72 76.67 0.80
C SER A 178 8.78 77.61 0.20
N GLN A 179 9.03 77.55 -1.12
CA GLN A 179 9.98 78.42 -1.83
C GLN A 179 9.31 79.60 -2.57
N LYS A 180 7.97 79.69 -2.53
CA LYS A 180 7.19 80.83 -3.01
C LYS A 180 6.66 81.63 -1.83
#